data_AF-A0A2H4VPK4-F1
#
_entry.id   AF-A0A2H4VPK4-F1
#
_cell.length_a   1.000
_cell.length_b   1.000
_cell.length_c   1.000
_cell.angle_alpha   90.00
_cell.angle_beta   90.00
_cell.angle_gamma   90.00
#
_symmetry.space_group_name_H-M   'P 1'
#
loop_
_entity.id
_entity.type
_entity.pdbx_description
1 polymer ?
#
loop_
_entity_poly.entity_id
_entity_poly.type
_entity_poly.pdbx_seq_one_letter_code
_entity_poly.pdbx_strand_id
1 'polypeptide(L)'
;MRKIIPIIFFVMIITVSLSGCLGNQIAQIDQLTDSINGHIKAGDNYFNQAATSTNKYQYTAAQSQAENASSEFNQARTTSQEALIYSKNLQDQVYITYFQITLYELDAKINATNQLKVAIPLFARNDTRTGNTHVDSANQFMQQSLKYQKQREEIVQQNPTKFKF
;
A
#
# COMPACT_ATOMS: atom_id res chain seq x y z
N MET A 1 -1.15 8.72 -65.35
CA MET A 1 -1.87 8.33 -64.13
C MET A 1 -0.95 7.51 -63.25
N ARG A 2 -0.61 7.98 -62.04
CA ARG A 2 -0.15 7.12 -60.94
C ARG A 2 -0.50 7.81 -59.62
N LYS A 3 -1.50 7.27 -58.94
CA LYS A 3 -2.03 7.73 -57.66
C LYS A 3 -1.01 7.39 -56.58
N ILE A 4 -0.46 8.40 -55.91
CA ILE A 4 0.30 8.22 -54.68
C ILE A 4 -0.72 8.17 -53.53
N ILE A 5 -0.42 7.38 -52.50
CA ILE A 5 -1.07 7.27 -51.18
C ILE A 5 -2.06 6.08 -51.10
N PRO A 6 -1.69 5.03 -50.33
CA PRO A 6 -2.20 4.92 -48.96
C PRO A 6 -1.17 4.31 -47.98
N ILE A 7 -0.24 5.11 -47.48
CA ILE A 7 0.57 4.73 -46.29
C ILE A 7 -0.09 5.22 -44.99
N ILE A 8 -0.85 6.32 -45.06
CA ILE A 8 -1.47 6.97 -43.90
C ILE A 8 -2.55 6.09 -43.23
N PHE A 9 -3.28 5.27 -44.00
CA PHE A 9 -4.37 4.45 -43.46
C PHE A 9 -3.90 3.26 -42.61
N PHE A 10 -2.70 2.74 -42.89
CA PHE A 10 -2.16 1.57 -42.17
C PHE A 10 -1.57 1.96 -40.80
N VAL A 11 -1.06 3.18 -40.66
CA VAL A 11 -0.50 3.68 -39.39
C VAL A 11 -1.60 3.98 -38.36
N MET A 12 -2.79 4.40 -38.78
CA MET A 12 -3.91 4.67 -37.86
C MET A 12 -4.51 3.42 -37.23
N ILE A 13 -4.51 2.26 -37.90
CA ILE A 13 -5.16 1.05 -37.36
C ILE A 13 -4.31 0.41 -36.24
N ILE A 14 -2.99 0.59 -36.27
CA ILE A 14 -2.07 0.02 -35.27
C ILE A 14 -2.13 0.79 -33.94
N THR A 15 -2.46 2.08 -33.94
CA THR A 15 -2.55 2.86 -32.69
C THR A 15 -3.80 2.50 -31.88
N VAL A 16 -4.92 2.14 -32.52
CA VAL A 16 -6.18 1.84 -31.83
C VAL A 16 -6.13 0.51 -31.08
N SER A 17 -5.44 -0.50 -31.61
CA SER A 17 -5.30 -1.82 -30.96
C SER A 17 -4.36 -1.79 -29.74
N LEU A 18 -3.35 -0.94 -29.72
CA LEU A 18 -2.50 -0.71 -28.54
C LEU A 18 -3.21 0.10 -27.44
N SER A 19 -4.09 1.02 -27.83
CA SER A 19 -4.87 1.85 -26.90
C SER A 19 -5.80 1.04 -25.99
N GLY A 20 -6.38 -0.05 -26.52
CA GLY A 20 -7.27 -0.93 -25.76
C GLY A 20 -6.57 -1.74 -24.66
N CYS A 21 -5.29 -2.08 -24.85
CA CYS A 21 -4.49 -2.76 -23.84
C CYS A 21 -4.12 -1.83 -22.67
N LEU A 22 -3.74 -0.59 -23.00
CA LEU A 22 -3.39 0.44 -22.01
C LEU A 22 -4.59 0.85 -21.14
N GLY A 23 -5.78 1.02 -21.75
CA GLY A 23 -7.00 1.36 -21.01
C GLY A 23 -7.41 0.30 -19.99
N ASN A 24 -7.24 -0.99 -20.33
CA ASN A 24 -7.56 -2.09 -19.41
C ASN A 24 -6.60 -2.13 -18.20
N GLN A 25 -5.32 -1.84 -18.41
CA GLN A 25 -4.32 -1.81 -17.33
C GLN A 25 -4.53 -0.63 -16.37
N ILE A 26 -4.97 0.54 -16.86
CA ILE A 26 -5.32 1.69 -15.99
C ILE A 26 -6.54 1.35 -15.12
N ALA A 27 -7.58 0.73 -15.69
CA ALA A 27 -8.73 0.28 -14.92
C ALA A 27 -8.36 -0.76 -13.85
N GLN A 28 -7.40 -1.65 -14.13
CA GLN A 28 -6.86 -2.58 -13.15
C GLN A 28 -6.11 -1.84 -12.03
N ILE A 29 -5.29 -0.84 -12.36
CA ILE A 29 -4.61 -0.02 -11.35
C ILE A 29 -5.60 0.69 -10.43
N ASP A 30 -6.69 1.26 -10.97
CA ASP A 30 -7.74 1.90 -10.17
C ASP A 30 -8.36 0.90 -9.17
N GLN A 31 -8.78 -0.28 -9.65
CA GLN A 31 -9.37 -1.32 -8.79
C GLN A 31 -8.40 -1.83 -7.71
N LEU A 32 -7.13 -2.02 -8.07
CA LEU A 32 -6.09 -2.42 -7.13
C LEU A 32 -5.86 -1.32 -6.09
N THR A 33 -5.89 -0.06 -6.48
CA THR A 33 -5.72 1.08 -5.57
C THR A 33 -6.83 1.15 -4.52
N ASP A 34 -8.08 0.93 -4.92
CA ASP A 34 -9.21 0.86 -3.98
C ASP A 34 -9.02 -0.29 -2.98
N SER A 35 -8.62 -1.47 -3.47
CA SER A 35 -8.34 -2.63 -2.63
C SER A 35 -7.19 -2.37 -1.64
N ILE A 36 -6.08 -1.80 -2.12
CA ILE A 36 -4.93 -1.42 -1.29
C ILE A 36 -5.35 -0.45 -0.18
N ASN A 37 -6.10 0.60 -0.51
CA ASN A 37 -6.57 1.58 0.45
C ASN A 37 -7.52 0.96 1.48
N GLY A 38 -8.39 0.04 1.04
CA GLY A 38 -9.28 -0.74 1.92
C GLY A 38 -8.49 -1.54 2.96
N HIS A 39 -7.50 -2.31 2.49
CA HIS A 39 -6.63 -3.11 3.36
C HIS A 39 -5.76 -2.24 4.29
N ILE A 40 -5.19 -1.13 3.82
CA ILE A 40 -4.44 -0.20 4.69
C ILE A 40 -5.32 0.34 5.81
N LYS A 41 -6.53 0.81 5.47
CA LYS A 41 -7.47 1.34 6.46
C LYS A 41 -7.91 0.29 7.48
N ALA A 42 -8.17 -0.94 7.04
CA ALA A 42 -8.50 -2.06 7.92
C ALA A 42 -7.31 -2.42 8.84
N GLY A 43 -6.10 -2.50 8.28
CA GLY A 43 -4.87 -2.76 9.03
C GLY A 43 -4.60 -1.68 10.08
N ASP A 44 -4.75 -0.40 9.73
CA ASP A 44 -4.59 0.72 10.67
C ASP A 44 -5.60 0.65 11.82
N ASN A 45 -6.86 0.31 11.52
CA ASN A 45 -7.89 0.11 12.53
C ASN A 45 -7.50 -1.03 13.49
N TYR A 46 -7.12 -2.19 12.97
CA TYR A 46 -6.70 -3.33 13.79
C TYR A 46 -5.43 -3.04 14.60
N PHE A 47 -4.44 -2.33 14.04
CA PHE A 47 -3.24 -1.94 14.77
C PHE A 47 -3.58 -1.03 15.96
N ASN A 48 -4.41 -0.02 15.73
CA ASN A 48 -4.84 0.90 16.79
C ASN A 48 -5.67 0.19 17.88
N GLN A 49 -6.51 -0.76 17.49
CA GLN A 49 -7.22 -1.62 18.42
C GLN A 49 -6.24 -2.49 19.22
N ALA A 50 -5.23 -3.10 18.59
CA ALA A 50 -4.23 -3.91 19.26
C ALA A 50 -3.45 -3.08 20.30
N ALA A 51 -3.02 -1.87 19.95
CA ALA A 51 -2.37 -0.95 20.88
C ALA A 51 -3.30 -0.58 22.05
N THR A 52 -4.57 -0.28 21.77
CA THR A 52 -5.58 0.04 22.79
C THR A 52 -5.81 -1.13 23.74
N SER A 53 -5.97 -2.35 23.22
CA SER A 53 -6.16 -3.56 24.02
C SER A 53 -4.91 -3.88 24.85
N THR A 54 -3.71 -3.65 24.29
CA THR A 54 -2.44 -3.80 25.02
C THR A 54 -2.40 -2.87 26.24
N ASN A 55 -2.76 -1.59 26.06
CA ASN A 55 -2.82 -0.61 27.14
C ASN A 55 -3.90 -0.92 28.19
N LYS A 56 -4.92 -1.70 27.83
CA LYS A 56 -5.98 -2.18 28.72
C LYS A 56 -5.68 -3.56 29.32
N TYR A 57 -4.46 -4.09 29.15
CA TYR A 57 -4.05 -5.42 29.62
C TYR A 57 -4.87 -6.58 29.02
N GLN A 58 -5.56 -6.33 27.89
CA GLN A 58 -6.38 -7.30 27.18
C GLN A 58 -5.53 -8.06 26.13
N TYR A 59 -4.52 -8.79 26.59
CA TYR A 59 -3.44 -9.31 25.73
C TYR A 59 -3.89 -10.32 24.68
N THR A 60 -4.87 -11.18 24.97
CA THR A 60 -5.42 -12.12 23.97
C THR A 60 -6.11 -11.37 22.83
N ALA A 61 -6.91 -10.35 23.15
CA ALA A 61 -7.55 -9.50 22.14
C ALA A 61 -6.51 -8.70 21.35
N ALA A 62 -5.53 -8.13 22.04
CA ALA A 62 -4.43 -7.40 21.43
C ALA A 62 -3.65 -8.26 20.42
N GLN A 63 -3.34 -9.51 20.78
CA GLN A 63 -2.64 -10.42 19.88
C GLN A 63 -3.48 -10.71 18.63
N SER A 64 -4.77 -11.06 18.80
CA SER A 64 -5.65 -11.32 17.66
C SER A 64 -5.79 -10.10 16.73
N GLN A 65 -5.91 -8.89 17.30
CA GLN A 65 -5.96 -7.65 16.53
C GLN A 65 -4.64 -7.38 15.79
N ALA A 66 -3.50 -7.64 16.42
CA ALA A 66 -2.19 -7.48 15.77
C ALA A 66 -1.98 -8.50 14.62
N GLU A 67 -2.49 -9.73 14.75
CA GLU A 67 -2.49 -10.70 13.64
C GLU A 67 -3.39 -10.24 12.48
N ASN A 68 -4.57 -9.70 12.78
CA ASN A 68 -5.46 -9.16 11.75
C ASN A 68 -4.80 -7.97 11.03
N ALA A 69 -4.17 -7.05 11.77
CA ALA A 69 -3.41 -5.94 11.19
C ALA A 69 -2.30 -6.45 10.27
N SER A 70 -1.55 -7.47 10.72
CA SER A 70 -0.51 -8.13 9.92
C SER A 70 -1.10 -8.71 8.64
N SER A 71 -2.25 -9.39 8.71
CA SER A 71 -2.91 -9.96 7.53
C SER A 71 -3.27 -8.89 6.50
N GLU A 72 -3.97 -7.83 6.93
CA GLU A 72 -4.40 -6.72 6.08
C GLU A 72 -3.21 -6.00 5.42
N PHE A 73 -2.17 -5.65 6.19
CA PHE A 73 -0.99 -4.99 5.62
C PHE A 73 -0.22 -5.88 4.64
N ASN A 74 -0.16 -7.20 4.88
CA ASN A 74 0.46 -8.12 3.93
C ASN A 74 -0.36 -8.24 2.63
N GLN A 75 -1.70 -8.27 2.73
CA GLN A 75 -2.58 -8.24 1.56
C GLN A 75 -2.36 -6.96 0.75
N ALA A 76 -2.41 -5.79 1.40
CA ALA A 76 -2.11 -4.51 0.77
C ALA A 76 -0.73 -4.50 0.09
N ARG A 77 0.29 -5.12 0.70
CA ARG A 77 1.64 -5.19 0.14
C ARG A 77 1.68 -6.04 -1.12
N THR A 78 1.07 -7.23 -1.10
CA THR A 78 1.00 -8.09 -2.28
C THR A 78 0.23 -7.41 -3.42
N THR A 79 -0.92 -6.79 -3.13
CA THR A 79 -1.70 -6.05 -4.13
C THR A 79 -0.93 -4.83 -4.67
N SER A 80 -0.14 -4.14 -3.82
CA SER A 80 0.73 -3.04 -4.25
C SER A 80 1.89 -3.50 -5.14
N GLN A 81 2.44 -4.69 -4.90
CA GLN A 81 3.45 -5.29 -5.77
C GLN A 81 2.88 -5.59 -7.16
N GLU A 82 1.66 -6.13 -7.20
CA GLU A 82 0.94 -6.37 -8.46
C GLU A 82 0.67 -5.05 -9.22
N ALA A 83 0.14 -4.04 -8.53
CA ALA A 83 -0.09 -2.72 -9.12
C ALA A 83 1.20 -2.06 -9.64
N LEU A 84 2.32 -2.25 -8.93
CA LEU A 84 3.63 -1.78 -9.39
C LEU A 84 4.08 -2.48 -10.68
N ILE A 85 3.79 -3.78 -10.85
CA ILE A 85 4.10 -4.50 -12.10
C ILE A 85 3.30 -3.91 -13.26
N TYR A 86 2.00 -3.68 -13.09
CA TYR A 86 1.18 -3.00 -14.10
C TYR A 86 1.72 -1.61 -14.45
N SER A 87 2.10 -0.84 -13.43
CA SER A 87 2.66 0.51 -13.59
C SER A 87 3.97 0.51 -14.39
N LYS A 88 4.84 -0.48 -14.14
CA LYS A 88 6.09 -0.67 -14.90
C LYS A 88 5.82 -1.07 -16.34
N ASN A 89 4.83 -1.92 -16.60
CA ASN A 89 4.44 -2.32 -17.95
C ASN A 89 3.88 -1.12 -18.74
N LEU A 90 3.13 -0.24 -18.09
CA LEU A 90 2.66 1.03 -18.65
C LEU A 90 3.78 2.08 -18.82
N GLN A 91 4.95 1.86 -18.21
CA GLN A 91 6.04 2.83 -18.11
C GLN A 91 5.60 4.17 -17.49
N ASP A 92 4.59 4.12 -16.61
CA ASP A 92 4.02 5.32 -15.99
C ASP A 92 4.78 5.67 -14.71
N GLN A 93 5.70 6.62 -14.81
CA GLN A 93 6.58 6.97 -13.69
C GLN A 93 5.83 7.48 -12.47
N VAL A 94 4.65 8.11 -12.65
CA VAL A 94 3.84 8.59 -11.52
C VAL A 94 3.30 7.40 -10.72
N TYR A 95 2.72 6.41 -11.41
CA TYR A 95 2.23 5.20 -10.73
C TYR A 95 3.37 4.36 -10.15
N ILE A 96 4.49 4.23 -10.86
CA ILE A 96 5.66 3.51 -10.36
C ILE A 96 6.13 4.11 -9.03
N THR A 97 6.31 5.43 -8.98
CA THR A 97 6.75 6.11 -7.76
C THR A 97 5.70 6.02 -6.65
N TYR A 98 4.41 6.17 -6.98
CA TYR A 98 3.30 6.01 -6.04
C TYR A 98 3.31 4.63 -5.37
N PHE A 99 3.37 3.54 -6.13
CA PHE A 99 3.34 2.19 -5.56
C PHE A 99 4.65 1.81 -4.87
N GLN A 100 5.80 2.33 -5.30
CA GLN A 100 7.06 2.16 -4.55
C GLN A 100 6.99 2.78 -3.16
N ILE A 101 6.47 4.01 -3.04
CA ILE A 101 6.30 4.67 -1.74
C ILE A 101 5.25 3.94 -0.90
N THR A 102 4.16 3.48 -1.52
CA THR A 102 3.14 2.67 -0.85
C THR A 102 3.73 1.39 -0.26
N LEU A 103 4.65 0.72 -0.96
CA LEU A 103 5.37 -0.44 -0.43
C LEU A 103 6.25 -0.08 0.77
N TYR A 104 6.95 1.07 0.74
CA TYR A 104 7.74 1.52 1.89
C TYR A 104 6.88 1.86 3.12
N GLU A 105 5.71 2.47 2.90
CA GLU A 105 4.70 2.67 3.95
C GLU A 105 4.27 1.35 4.58
N LEU A 106 3.93 0.37 3.74
CA LEU A 106 3.45 -0.94 4.17
C LEU A 106 4.52 -1.74 4.90
N ASP A 107 5.76 -1.74 4.42
CA ASP A 107 6.87 -2.41 5.12
C ASP A 107 7.10 -1.78 6.50
N ALA A 108 6.98 -0.45 6.63
CA ALA A 108 7.04 0.21 7.92
C ALA A 108 5.85 -0.20 8.84
N LYS A 109 4.62 -0.24 8.33
CA LYS A 109 3.43 -0.69 9.10
C LYS A 109 3.54 -2.16 9.52
N ILE A 110 4.05 -3.04 8.66
CA ILE A 110 4.31 -4.46 8.96
C ILE A 110 5.38 -4.58 10.06
N ASN A 111 6.48 -3.83 9.95
CA ASN A 111 7.51 -3.82 10.98
C ASN A 111 6.99 -3.28 12.32
N ALA A 112 6.18 -2.22 12.31
CA ALA A 112 5.52 -1.71 13.51
C ALA A 112 4.64 -2.79 14.16
N THR A 113 3.84 -3.49 13.35
CA THR A 113 2.96 -4.56 13.80
C THR A 113 3.76 -5.73 14.38
N ASN A 114 4.87 -6.12 13.75
CA ASN A 114 5.75 -7.17 14.26
C ASN A 114 6.34 -6.81 15.63
N GLN A 115 6.77 -5.56 15.83
CA GLN A 115 7.26 -5.10 17.13
C GLN A 115 6.15 -5.13 18.19
N LEU A 116 4.94 -4.71 17.84
CA LEU A 116 3.79 -4.78 18.75
C LEU A 116 3.44 -6.23 19.12
N LYS A 117 3.47 -7.16 18.17
CA LYS A 117 3.28 -8.60 18.39
C LYS A 117 4.31 -9.20 19.36
N VAL A 118 5.53 -8.66 19.40
CA VAL A 118 6.56 -9.06 20.37
C VAL A 118 6.31 -8.43 21.75
N ALA A 119 5.89 -7.16 21.78
CA ALA A 119 5.62 -6.43 23.01
C ALA A 119 4.46 -7.03 23.83
N ILE A 120 3.36 -7.42 23.17
CA ILE A 120 2.16 -7.97 23.83
C ILE A 120 2.47 -9.12 24.80
N PRO A 121 3.13 -10.22 24.38
CA PRO A 121 3.47 -11.32 25.29
C PRO A 121 4.56 -10.96 26.31
N LEU A 122 5.36 -9.91 26.10
CA LEU A 122 6.28 -9.38 27.12
C LEU A 122 5.51 -8.71 28.26
N PHE A 123 4.51 -7.89 27.94
CA PHE A 123 3.65 -7.30 28.96
C PHE A 123 2.81 -8.34 29.70
N ALA A 124 2.32 -9.38 29.02
CA ALA A 124 1.58 -10.48 29.66
C ALA A 124 2.39 -11.22 30.73
N ARG A 125 3.72 -11.26 30.61
CA ARG A 125 4.64 -11.87 31.59
C ARG A 125 5.31 -10.85 32.53
N ASN A 126 4.79 -9.62 32.59
CA ASN A 126 5.34 -8.51 33.38
C ASN A 126 6.77 -8.07 33.01
N ASP A 127 7.27 -8.42 31.82
CA ASP A 127 8.51 -7.87 31.28
C ASP A 127 8.24 -6.52 30.60
N THR A 128 7.96 -5.53 31.45
CA THR A 128 7.54 -4.19 31.00
C THR A 128 8.68 -3.42 30.36
N ARG A 129 9.92 -3.58 30.83
CA ARG A 129 11.09 -2.89 30.28
C ARG A 129 11.35 -3.30 28.83
N THR A 130 11.45 -4.60 28.57
CA THR A 130 11.68 -5.12 27.22
C THR A 130 10.45 -4.86 26.34
N GLY A 131 9.24 -5.04 26.89
CA GLY A 131 7.99 -4.72 26.19
C GLY A 131 7.95 -3.28 25.69
N ASN A 132 8.32 -2.32 26.54
CA ASN A 132 8.36 -0.90 26.16
C ASN A 132 9.39 -0.61 25.07
N THR A 133 10.55 -1.26 25.06
CA THR A 133 11.53 -1.12 23.96
C THR A 133 10.95 -1.54 22.60
N HIS A 134 10.14 -2.60 22.57
CA HIS A 134 9.44 -3.01 21.36
C HIS A 134 8.30 -2.04 20.99
N VAL A 135 7.57 -1.49 21.96
CA VAL A 135 6.57 -0.44 21.71
C VAL A 135 7.21 0.82 21.12
N ASP A 136 8.35 1.26 21.65
CA ASP A 136 9.08 2.42 21.12
C ASP A 136 9.50 2.18 19.67
N SER A 137 10.00 0.96 19.38
CA SER A 137 10.34 0.55 18.01
C SER A 137 9.10 0.53 17.10
N ALA A 138 7.96 0.02 17.60
CA ALA A 138 6.70 0.03 16.87
C ALA A 138 6.27 1.46 16.51
N ASN A 139 6.38 2.39 17.46
CA ASN A 139 6.06 3.79 17.27
C ASN A 139 6.99 4.46 16.25
N GLN A 140 8.30 4.17 16.28
CA GLN A 140 9.26 4.68 15.30
C GLN A 140 8.92 4.23 13.88
N PHE A 141 8.60 2.94 13.70
CA PHE A 141 8.16 2.43 12.39
C PHE A 141 6.83 3.05 11.95
N MET A 142 5.88 3.23 12.86
CA MET A 142 4.60 3.87 12.51
C MET A 142 4.79 5.34 12.11
N GLN A 143 5.63 6.09 12.83
CA GLN A 143 6.02 7.45 12.44
C GLN A 143 6.69 7.50 11.07
N GLN A 144 7.55 6.52 10.77
CA GLN A 144 8.15 6.41 9.44
C GLN A 144 7.10 6.11 8.36
N SER A 145 6.12 5.24 8.65
CA SER A 145 5.02 4.96 7.73
C SER A 145 4.19 6.20 7.41
N LEU A 146 3.94 7.08 8.40
CA LEU A 146 3.20 8.32 8.20
C LEU A 146 3.94 9.30 7.28
N LYS A 147 5.28 9.28 7.28
CA LYS A 147 6.07 10.07 6.31
C LYS A 147 5.87 9.57 4.88
N TYR A 148 5.88 8.26 4.67
CA TYR A 148 5.63 7.67 3.35
C TYR A 148 4.17 7.88 2.90
N GLN A 149 3.21 7.74 3.81
CA GLN A 149 1.81 8.06 3.55
C GLN A 149 1.66 9.50 3.06
N LYS A 150 2.30 10.45 3.74
CA LYS A 150 2.27 11.86 3.33
C LYS A 150 2.87 12.05 1.93
N GLN A 151 4.01 11.44 1.64
CA GLN A 151 4.61 11.48 0.30
C GLN A 151 3.70 10.87 -0.78
N ARG A 152 3.02 9.77 -0.45
CA ARG A 152 2.02 9.14 -1.33
C ARG A 152 0.86 10.09 -1.61
N GLU A 153 0.32 10.73 -0.57
CA GLU A 153 -0.78 11.71 -0.69
C GLU A 153 -0.37 12.94 -1.50
N GLU A 154 0.87 13.42 -1.35
CA GLU A 154 1.42 14.52 -2.16
C GLU A 154 1.46 14.16 -3.65
N ILE A 155 1.84 12.93 -4.02
CA ILE A 155 1.81 12.47 -5.41
C ILE A 155 0.39 12.50 -5.97
N VAL A 156 -0.59 12.02 -5.20
CA VAL A 156 -2.00 12.03 -5.59
C VAL A 156 -2.48 13.46 -5.83
N GLN A 157 -2.18 14.38 -4.91
CA GLN A 157 -2.55 15.80 -5.03
C GLN A 157 -1.90 16.50 -6.23
N GLN A 158 -0.65 16.17 -6.55
CA GLN A 158 0.07 16.72 -7.70
C GLN A 158 -0.42 16.17 -9.04
N ASN A 159 -1.14 15.04 -9.05
CA ASN A 159 -1.57 14.34 -10.26
C ASN A 159 -3.08 14.05 -10.27
N PRO A 160 -3.95 15.08 -10.16
CA PRO A 160 -5.38 14.91 -9.95
C PRO A 160 -6.13 14.30 -11.16
N THR A 161 -5.52 14.29 -12.34
CA THR A 161 -6.09 13.65 -13.53
C THR A 161 -5.82 12.16 -13.60
N LYS A 162 -4.89 11.64 -12.80
CA LYS A 162 -4.53 10.22 -12.74
C LYS A 162 -5.27 9.48 -11.63
N PHE A 163 -5.37 10.12 -10.47
CA PHE A 163 -6.06 9.53 -9.32
C PHE A 163 -7.46 10.12 -9.21
N LYS A 164 -8.48 9.26 -9.21
CA LYS A 164 -9.87 9.68 -9.01
C LYS A 164 -10.12 9.89 -7.52
N PHE A 165 -10.67 11.05 -7.17
CA PHE A 165 -11.11 11.40 -5.81
C PHE A 165 -12.62 11.19 -5.65
#